data_AF-A0A350WNG1-F1
#
_entry.id   AF-A0A350WNG1-F1
#
_cell.length_a   1.000
_cell.length_b   1.000
_cell.length_c   1.000
_cell.angle_alpha   90.00
_cell.angle_beta   90.00
_cell.angle_gamma   90.00
#
_symmetry.space_group_name_H-M   'P 1'
#
loop_
_entity.id
_entity.type
_entity.pdbx_description
1 polymer ?
#
loop_
_entity_poly.entity_id
_entity_poly.type
_entity_poly.pdbx_seq_one_letter_code
_entity_poly.pdbx_strand_id
1 'polypeptide(L)' 'VKPKPRHDLPEIVRAFKSFSAKRINRLRRTDGIPVWQRNYYERIIRSEREMKNITKYIETNPSRWDNDDENPVKPNS' A
#
# COMPACT_ATOMS: atom_id res chain seq x y z
N VAL A 1 35.05 2.37 9.41
CA VAL A 1 33.84 2.93 8.75
C VAL A 1 32.65 2.70 9.69
N LYS A 2 31.86 3.73 10.04
CA LYS A 2 30.63 3.51 10.83
C LYS A 2 29.62 2.74 9.97
N PRO A 3 28.99 1.67 10.46
CA PRO A 3 28.00 0.93 9.67
C PRO A 3 26.82 1.84 9.36
N LYS A 4 26.37 1.81 8.09
CA LYS A 4 25.16 2.52 7.68
C LYS A 4 23.97 1.90 8.43
N PRO A 5 23.11 2.71 9.06
CA PRO A 5 21.93 2.19 9.74
C PRO A 5 21.09 1.38 8.74
N ARG A 6 20.64 0.19 9.18
CA ARG A 6 19.70 -0.64 8.44
C ARG A 6 18.30 -0.26 8.89
N HIS A 7 17.44 0.07 7.94
CA HIS A 7 16.04 0.31 8.19
C HIS A 7 15.27 -0.98 7.93
N ASP A 8 14.40 -1.34 8.87
CA ASP A 8 13.49 -2.45 8.67
C ASP A 8 12.38 -2.06 7.69
N LEU A 9 11.82 -3.04 6.99
CA LEU A 9 10.77 -2.82 6.01
C LEU A 9 9.56 -2.00 6.55
N PRO A 10 9.06 -2.25 7.79
CA PRO A 10 7.99 -1.43 8.36
C PRO A 10 8.36 0.05 8.50
N GLU A 11 9.62 0.37 8.79
CA GLU A 11 10.08 1.75 8.93
C GLU A 11 10.05 2.49 7.59
N ILE A 12 10.53 1.81 6.53
CA ILE A 12 10.52 2.33 5.16
C ILE A 12 9.09 2.57 4.69
N VAL A 13 8.20 1.59 4.87
CA VAL A 13 6.78 1.69 4.45
C VAL A 13 6.06 2.79 5.24
N ARG A 14 6.31 2.90 6.55
CA ARG A 14 5.76 3.98 7.39
C ARG A 14 6.17 5.36 6.87
N ALA A 15 7.46 5.55 6.58
CA ALA A 15 7.96 6.81 6.05
C ALA A 15 7.31 7.13 4.69
N PHE A 16 7.32 6.15 3.77
CA PHE A 16 6.71 6.30 2.45
C PHE A 16 5.23 6.71 2.54
N LYS A 17 4.41 5.97 3.28
CA LYS A 17 2.98 6.25 3.44
C LYS A 17 2.74 7.62 4.07
N SER A 18 3.53 7.98 5.10
CA SER A 18 3.37 9.27 5.82
C SER A 18 3.69 10.47 4.93
N PHE A 19 4.86 10.45 4.26
CA PHE A 19 5.30 11.58 3.43
C PHE A 19 4.43 11.74 2.18
N SER A 20 4.09 10.63 1.51
CA SER A 20 3.22 10.66 0.33
C SER A 20 1.81 11.13 0.68
N ALA A 21 1.18 10.61 1.74
CA ALA A 21 -0.17 11.02 2.14
C ALA A 21 -0.22 12.51 2.48
N LYS A 22 0.77 13.02 3.25
CA LYS A 22 0.86 14.44 3.59
C LYS A 22 0.97 15.33 2.35
N ARG A 23 1.77 14.93 1.36
CA ARG A 23 1.91 15.70 0.10
C ARG A 23 0.63 15.65 -0.73
N ILE A 24 0.01 14.48 -0.87
CA ILE A 24 -1.25 14.30 -1.61
C ILE A 24 -2.37 15.12 -0.98
N ASN A 25 -2.54 15.06 0.33
CA ASN A 25 -3.59 15.80 1.04
C ASN A 25 -3.44 17.31 0.91
N ARG A 26 -2.21 17.84 0.98
CA ARG A 26 -1.95 19.26 0.73
C ARG A 26 -2.32 19.68 -0.68
N LEU A 27 -2.03 18.85 -1.69
CA LEU A 27 -2.37 19.13 -3.09
C LEU A 27 -3.89 19.08 -3.33
N ARG A 28 -4.58 18.15 -2.65
CA ARG A 28 -6.04 17.95 -2.75
C ARG A 28 -6.86 18.84 -1.81
N ARG A 29 -6.22 19.55 -0.87
CA ARG A 29 -6.87 20.26 0.25
C ARG A 29 -7.76 19.35 1.12
N THR A 30 -7.28 18.13 1.36
CA THR A 30 -7.99 17.07 2.13
C THR A 30 -7.15 16.64 3.33
N ASP A 31 -6.65 17.60 4.12
CA ASP A 31 -5.85 17.31 5.31
C ASP A 31 -6.61 16.40 6.29
N GLY A 32 -5.93 15.40 6.83
CA GLY A 32 -6.52 14.41 7.73
C GLY A 32 -7.27 13.25 7.04
N ILE A 33 -7.59 13.35 5.74
CA ILE A 33 -8.23 12.24 5.02
C ILE A 33 -7.20 11.14 4.72
N PRO A 34 -7.46 9.88 5.10
CA PRO A 34 -6.55 8.78 4.79
C PRO A 34 -6.38 8.59 3.27
N VAL A 35 -5.13 8.54 2.81
CA VAL A 35 -4.79 8.20 1.41
C VAL A 35 -4.52 6.71 1.25
N TRP A 36 -3.86 6.11 2.24
CA TRP A 36 -3.48 4.71 2.26
C TRP A 36 -4.32 3.93 3.27
N GLN A 37 -4.60 2.67 2.98
CA GLN A 37 -5.09 1.73 3.99
C GLN A 37 -4.05 1.53 5.11
N ARG A 38 -4.53 1.16 6.31
CA ARG A 38 -3.71 1.03 7.53
C ARG A 38 -2.59 0.00 7.37
N ASN A 39 -2.90 -1.18 6.85
CA ASN A 39 -1.95 -2.28 6.68
C ASN A 39 -1.25 -2.25 5.33
N TYR A 40 -0.23 -3.07 5.17
CA TYR A 40 0.44 -3.30 3.89
C TYR A 40 0.74 -4.79 3.73
N TYR A 41 0.80 -5.25 2.49
CA TYR A 41 1.16 -6.63 2.17
C TYR A 41 2.63 -6.69 1.77
N GLU A 42 3.39 -7.59 2.38
CA GLU A 42 4.78 -7.86 2.05
C GLU A 42 4.97 -9.33 1.69
N ARG A 43 5.73 -9.59 0.63
CA ARG A 43 6.00 -10.95 0.14
C ARG A 43 7.27 -10.97 -0.70
N ILE A 44 8.17 -11.90 -0.39
CA ILE A 44 9.35 -12.18 -1.22
C ILE A 44 8.89 -13.00 -2.42
N ILE A 45 9.06 -12.46 -3.63
CA ILE A 45 8.72 -13.13 -4.89
C ILE A 45 9.85 -14.12 -5.23
N ARG A 46 9.51 -15.41 -5.36
CA ARG A 46 10.46 -16.50 -5.57
C ARG A 46 10.29 -17.21 -6.91
N SER A 47 9.32 -16.80 -7.72
CA SER A 47 9.09 -17.39 -9.05
C SER A 47 8.45 -16.39 -10.01
N GLU A 48 8.63 -16.61 -11.31
CA GLU A 48 7.95 -15.83 -12.34
C GLU A 48 6.43 -15.98 -12.29
N ARG A 49 5.93 -17.18 -11.95
CA ARG A 49 4.50 -17.43 -11.80
C ARG A 49 3.90 -16.53 -10.72
N GLU A 50 4.59 -16.41 -9.60
CA GLU A 50 4.18 -15.53 -8.49
C GLU A 50 4.23 -14.06 -8.89
N MET A 51 5.29 -13.63 -9.58
CA MET A 51 5.37 -12.28 -10.14
C MET A 51 4.16 -11.98 -11.04
N LYS A 52 3.86 -12.87 -11.99
CA LYS A 52 2.71 -12.74 -12.90
C LYS A 52 1.38 -12.61 -12.13
N ASN A 53 1.19 -13.41 -11.08
CA ASN A 53 -0.02 -13.35 -10.26
C ASN A 53 -0.14 -12.02 -9.50
N ILE A 54 0.95 -11.54 -8.89
CA ILE A 54 0.96 -10.26 -8.15
C ILE A 54 0.72 -9.09 -9.10
N THR A 55 1.37 -9.06 -10.26
CA THR A 55 1.12 -8.04 -11.29
C THR A 55 -0.33 -8.07 -11.73
N LYS A 56 -0.87 -9.26 -12.01
CA LYS A 56 -2.28 -9.40 -12.41
C LYS A 56 -3.24 -8.92 -11.33
N TYR A 57 -2.94 -9.19 -10.05
CA TYR A 57 -3.71 -8.67 -8.93
C TYR A 57 -3.70 -7.14 -8.92
N ILE A 58 -2.53 -6.49 -9.00
CA ILE A 58 -2.41 -5.03 -8.99
C ILE A 58 -3.20 -4.39 -10.15
N GLU A 59 -3.10 -4.96 -11.35
CA GLU A 59 -3.81 -4.46 -12.54
C GLU A 59 -5.33 -4.63 -12.44
N THR A 60 -5.80 -5.73 -11.85
CA THR A 60 -7.24 -6.06 -11.81
C THR A 60 -7.93 -5.63 -10.53
N ASN A 61 -7.20 -5.24 -9.48
CA ASN A 61 -7.79 -4.81 -8.23
C ASN A 61 -8.75 -3.62 -8.40
N PRO A 62 -8.42 -2.54 -9.17
CA PRO A 62 -9.33 -1.41 -9.31
C PRO A 62 -10.71 -1.79 -9.88
N SER A 63 -10.78 -2.73 -10.83
CA SER A 63 -12.05 -3.19 -11.40
C SER A 63 -12.80 -4.19 -10.52
N ARG A 64 -12.14 -4.75 -9.50
CA ARG A 64 -12.72 -5.70 -8.55
C ARG A 64 -13.05 -5.07 -7.20
N TRP A 65 -12.67 -3.80 -7.00
CA TRP A 65 -12.70 -3.12 -5.72
C TRP A 65 -14.05 -3.14 -5.01
N ASP A 66 -15.14 -2.98 -5.75
CA ASP A 66 -16.49 -2.96 -5.16
C ASP A 66 -16.88 -4.30 -4.50
N ASN A 67 -16.27 -5.40 -4.93
CA ASN A 67 -16.51 -6.73 -4.37
C ASN A 67 -15.42 -7.19 -3.38
N ASP A 68 -14.34 -6.40 -3.24
CA ASP A 68 -13.19 -6.76 -2.42
C ASP A 68 -13.52 -6.69 -0.91
N ASP A 69 -13.04 -7.66 -0.14
CA ASP A 69 -13.30 -7.74 1.30
C ASP A 69 -12.57 -6.65 2.10
N GLU A 70 -11.49 -6.09 1.55
CA GLU A 70 -10.75 -4.98 2.15
C GLU A 70 -11.34 -3.61 1.79
N ASN A 71 -12.45 -3.57 1.02
CA ASN A 71 -13.15 -2.33 0.70
C ASN A 71 -13.93 -1.82 1.92
N PRO A 72 -13.54 -0.70 2.55
CA PRO A 72 -14.16 -0.20 3.78
C PRO A 72 -15.59 0.34 3.56
N VAL A 73 -16.03 0.46 2.31
CA VAL A 73 -17.38 0.92 1.94
C VAL A 73 -18.31 -0.28 1.70
N LYS A 74 -17.78 -1.51 1.64
CA LYS A 74 -18.59 -2.72 1.49
C LYS A 74 -19.50 -2.85 2.73
N PRO A 75 -20.83 -2.98 2.56
CA PRO A 75 -21.70 -3.24 3.69
C PRO A 75 -21.30 -4.58 4.32
N ASN A 76 -21.11 -4.61 5.64
CA ASN A 76 -20.99 -5.88 6.36
C ASN A 76 -22.25 -6.70 6.05
N SER A 77 -22.05 -7.89 5.48
CA SER A 77 -23.12 -8.86 5.26
C SER A 77 -23.64 -9.41 6.58
#